data_AF-A0ABD2RMK3-F1
#
_entry.id   AF-A0ABD2RMK3-F1
#
_cell.length_a   1.000
_cell.length_b   1.000
_cell.length_c   1.000
_cell.angle_alpha   90.00
_cell.angle_beta   90.00
_cell.angle_gamma   90.00
#
_symmetry.space_group_name_H-M   'P 1'
#
loop_
_entity.id
_entity.type
_entity.pdbx_description
1 polymer ?
#
loop_
_entity_poly.entity_id
_entity_poly.type
_entity_poly.pdbx_seq_one_letter_code
_entity_poly.pdbx_strand_id
1 'polypeptide(L)'
;MLGRPSLLLSRSGSFRPENLGQNAMAMIGNLCFTIFVVGVLVFTIIAATYQPEDPLFHPSAKITNFLTSKSNATFRADDSVVRTGEDFLGVNQTAFTTFINLNDVDVPENADSGGVTENNLDCSGKIDDPVDCTDPDVFHLLMRAAIEKFKDIHFYRFGKPVRGSNDSSCHMAWRFRPKEGKTAAFYKDYRSFVVSRSENCTLDVVSIGDYHSGGNARKRKRKNRAGSDRTLGKLDEGFEKVTPKTEGEPIALPVVGEVVNDSLPVVESESSFGNGKYLIYSGGGDRCKSMSHYLWSFMCALGEAQYLNRTLIMDLSICLSKIYTSSGVDEEGKDFRFYFDFEHLKDSASVFDQVQFQSDWDQWHKKDRLSLHLVEDFRTTPMKLSGVQDTLIMRKFGSVEPDNYWYRVCEGETESVVQRPWHLVWKSRRLMDIVSAISSRLNWDYDSVHVVRGEKARNREMWPHLAEDTSPEALLSNLQDKIDDGRNLYIATNEPDTSFFDPLKDKYSTHFLHEYKDLWDKKSEWYAETAKLNNGNPVEFDGYMRASVDTEVFFRGKKQVETFNDLTRDCKDGINTCTSSS
;
A
#
# COMPACT_ATOMS: atom_id res chain seq x y z
N MET A 1 -42.01 -75.89 10.41
CA MET A 1 -41.15 -74.75 10.77
C MET A 1 -40.36 -74.32 9.53
N LEU A 2 -40.34 -73.01 9.28
CA LEU A 2 -39.40 -72.21 8.48
C LEU A 2 -39.09 -72.60 7.01
N GLY A 3 -39.25 -71.60 6.14
CA GLY A 3 -38.64 -71.55 4.81
C GLY A 3 -38.66 -70.12 4.23
N ARG A 4 -37.47 -69.59 3.93
CA ARG A 4 -37.09 -68.37 3.16
C ARG A 4 -36.00 -68.84 2.15
N PRO A 5 -35.50 -68.07 1.14
CA PRO A 5 -35.85 -66.72 0.65
C PRO A 5 -35.79 -66.53 -0.91
N SER A 6 -35.92 -65.26 -1.38
CA SER A 6 -35.32 -64.60 -2.56
C SER A 6 -36.12 -64.46 -3.89
N LEU A 7 -36.36 -63.21 -4.35
CA LEU A 7 -36.88 -62.84 -5.69
C LEU A 7 -36.10 -61.66 -6.30
N LEU A 8 -35.88 -61.75 -7.62
CA LEU A 8 -35.09 -60.88 -8.52
C LEU A 8 -35.96 -59.96 -9.39
N LEU A 9 -35.40 -58.77 -9.68
CA LEU A 9 -35.50 -57.85 -10.85
C LEU A 9 -36.75 -57.76 -11.77
N SER A 10 -37.21 -56.52 -11.94
CA SER A 10 -38.22 -56.03 -12.90
C SER A 10 -37.64 -55.64 -14.28
N ARG A 11 -38.40 -55.91 -15.36
CA ARG A 11 -38.08 -55.63 -16.77
C ARG A 11 -38.90 -54.44 -17.31
N SER A 12 -38.25 -53.58 -18.09
CA SER A 12 -38.72 -52.35 -18.74
C SER A 12 -39.75 -52.54 -19.87
N GLY A 13 -40.81 -51.72 -19.89
CA GLY A 13 -41.79 -51.62 -20.98
C GLY A 13 -41.46 -50.50 -21.97
N SER A 14 -41.44 -50.84 -23.27
CA SER A 14 -41.21 -49.94 -24.41
C SER A 14 -42.53 -49.31 -24.87
N PHE A 15 -42.57 -47.99 -25.05
CA PHE A 15 -43.68 -47.27 -25.68
C PHE A 15 -43.52 -47.28 -27.21
N ARG A 16 -44.52 -47.79 -27.95
CA ARG A 16 -44.61 -47.72 -29.41
C ARG A 16 -45.55 -46.59 -29.85
N PRO A 17 -45.17 -45.73 -30.83
CA PRO A 17 -45.91 -44.52 -31.21
C PRO A 17 -46.98 -44.73 -32.28
N GLU A 18 -47.40 -45.97 -32.56
CA GLU A 18 -48.24 -46.30 -33.73
C GLU A 18 -49.76 -46.10 -33.51
N ASN A 19 -50.20 -45.66 -32.32
CA ASN A 19 -51.63 -45.50 -31.98
C ASN A 19 -52.06 -44.05 -31.68
N LEU A 20 -51.23 -43.02 -31.95
CA LEU A 20 -51.67 -41.62 -31.82
C LEU A 20 -52.09 -41.06 -33.18
N GLY A 21 -53.40 -40.82 -33.34
CA GLY A 21 -53.97 -40.18 -34.52
C GLY A 21 -53.36 -38.80 -34.80
N GLN A 22 -53.31 -38.39 -36.07
CA GLN A 22 -52.69 -37.13 -36.54
C GLN A 22 -53.04 -35.89 -35.72
N ASN A 23 -54.26 -35.80 -35.18
CA ASN A 23 -54.68 -34.68 -34.33
C ASN A 23 -53.97 -34.66 -32.97
N ALA A 24 -53.64 -35.82 -32.39
CA ALA A 24 -52.91 -35.90 -31.12
C ALA A 24 -51.43 -35.54 -31.31
N MET A 25 -50.82 -35.91 -32.44
CA MET A 25 -49.45 -35.51 -32.80
C MET A 25 -49.35 -33.99 -33.05
N ALA A 26 -50.34 -33.39 -33.72
CA ALA A 26 -50.39 -31.94 -33.91
C ALA A 26 -50.60 -31.18 -32.58
N MET A 27 -51.42 -31.73 -31.68
CA MET A 27 -51.66 -31.13 -30.36
C MET A 27 -50.43 -31.24 -29.45
N ILE A 28 -49.72 -32.37 -29.48
CA ILE A 28 -48.45 -32.56 -28.77
C ILE A 28 -47.35 -31.68 -29.38
N GLY A 29 -47.28 -31.58 -30.70
CA GLY A 29 -46.35 -30.69 -31.40
C GLY A 29 -46.58 -29.22 -31.04
N ASN A 30 -47.83 -28.76 -31.05
CA ASN A 30 -48.18 -27.41 -30.62
C ASN A 30 -47.89 -27.20 -29.13
N LEU A 31 -48.18 -28.17 -28.26
CA LEU A 31 -47.89 -28.06 -26.82
C LEU A 31 -46.38 -27.94 -26.57
N CYS A 32 -45.57 -28.80 -27.19
CA CYS A 32 -44.11 -28.77 -27.08
C CYS A 32 -43.52 -27.48 -27.66
N PHE A 33 -44.05 -26.99 -28.80
CA PHE A 33 -43.64 -25.72 -29.37
C PHE A 33 -44.02 -24.54 -28.47
N THR A 34 -45.19 -24.58 -27.84
CA THR A 34 -45.62 -23.55 -26.89
C THR A 34 -44.73 -23.53 -25.65
N ILE A 35 -44.39 -24.71 -25.10
CA ILE A 35 -43.44 -24.84 -23.97
C ILE A 35 -42.05 -24.33 -24.36
N PHE A 36 -41.59 -24.62 -25.58
CA PHE A 36 -40.31 -24.13 -26.09
C PHE A 36 -40.31 -22.60 -26.23
N VAL A 37 -41.36 -22.02 -26.81
CA VAL A 37 -41.49 -20.57 -26.95
C VAL A 37 -41.58 -19.88 -25.58
N VAL A 38 -42.35 -20.43 -24.64
CA VAL A 38 -42.41 -19.93 -23.26
C VAL A 38 -41.06 -20.05 -22.57
N GLY A 39 -40.34 -21.16 -22.76
CA GLY A 39 -39.01 -21.38 -22.20
C GLY A 39 -37.99 -20.38 -22.74
N VAL A 40 -37.98 -20.14 -24.06
CA VAL A 40 -37.14 -19.11 -24.68
C VAL A 40 -37.50 -17.74 -24.14
N LEU A 41 -38.78 -17.41 -24.01
CA LEU A 41 -39.25 -16.10 -23.53
C LEU A 41 -38.92 -15.87 -22.04
N VAL A 42 -39.01 -16.90 -21.20
CA VAL A 42 -38.53 -16.87 -19.81
C VAL A 42 -37.02 -16.70 -19.78
N PHE A 43 -36.27 -17.39 -20.64
CA PHE A 43 -34.82 -17.26 -20.69
C PHE A 43 -34.37 -15.89 -21.21
N THR A 44 -35.05 -15.28 -22.18
CA THR A 44 -34.79 -13.90 -22.61
C THR A 44 -35.20 -12.88 -21.57
N ILE A 45 -36.30 -13.09 -20.84
CA ILE A 45 -36.64 -12.23 -19.70
C ILE A 45 -35.57 -12.35 -18.63
N ILE A 46 -35.17 -13.56 -18.22
CA ILE A 46 -34.07 -13.76 -17.27
C ILE A 46 -32.80 -13.12 -17.81
N ALA A 47 -32.39 -13.34 -19.06
CA ALA A 47 -31.19 -12.71 -19.60
C ALA A 47 -31.26 -11.17 -19.69
N ALA A 48 -32.47 -10.60 -19.87
CA ALA A 48 -32.69 -9.16 -19.93
C ALA A 48 -32.88 -8.51 -18.54
N THR A 49 -33.35 -9.27 -17.53
CA THR A 49 -33.59 -8.80 -16.16
C THR A 49 -32.56 -9.29 -15.15
N TYR A 50 -31.68 -10.21 -15.55
CA TYR A 50 -30.50 -10.61 -14.79
C TYR A 50 -29.50 -9.47 -14.83
N GLN A 51 -29.74 -8.51 -13.95
CA GLN A 51 -28.67 -7.70 -13.41
C GLN A 51 -27.81 -8.67 -12.59
N PRO A 52 -26.52 -8.84 -12.91
CA PRO A 52 -25.63 -9.61 -12.05
C PRO A 52 -25.74 -9.06 -10.64
N GLU A 53 -25.78 -9.95 -9.65
CA GLU A 53 -25.80 -9.55 -8.25
C GLU A 53 -24.73 -8.49 -7.97
N ASP A 54 -25.15 -7.49 -7.20
CA ASP A 54 -24.53 -6.19 -6.98
C ASP A 54 -22.99 -6.25 -6.85
N PRO A 55 -22.23 -5.53 -7.70
CA PRO A 55 -20.77 -5.45 -7.64
C PRO A 55 -20.27 -4.50 -6.53
N LEU A 56 -21.07 -4.31 -5.47
CA LEU A 56 -20.78 -3.35 -4.41
C LEU A 56 -19.82 -3.90 -3.34
N PHE A 57 -19.54 -5.21 -3.37
CA PHE A 57 -18.64 -5.87 -2.42
C PHE A 57 -17.40 -6.53 -3.05
N HIS A 58 -17.03 -6.13 -4.28
CA HIS A 58 -15.72 -6.48 -4.84
C HIS A 58 -14.89 -5.22 -5.13
N PRO A 59 -14.13 -4.73 -4.14
CA PRO A 59 -13.03 -3.80 -4.40
C PRO A 59 -12.01 -4.44 -5.37
N SER A 60 -11.82 -5.76 -5.32
CA SER A 60 -10.76 -6.45 -6.06
C SER A 60 -10.98 -6.50 -7.57
N ALA A 61 -12.17 -6.82 -8.08
CA ALA A 61 -12.35 -7.12 -9.51
C ALA A 61 -12.14 -5.90 -10.44
N LYS A 62 -12.52 -4.68 -10.02
CA LYS A 62 -12.26 -3.46 -10.80
C LYS A 62 -10.78 -3.05 -10.75
N ILE A 63 -10.12 -3.24 -9.60
CA ILE A 63 -8.68 -2.99 -9.43
C ILE A 63 -7.87 -3.99 -10.26
N THR A 64 -8.24 -5.26 -10.21
CA THR A 64 -7.63 -6.31 -11.04
C THR A 64 -7.83 -5.98 -12.51
N ASN A 65 -9.04 -5.68 -12.99
CA ASN A 65 -9.24 -5.31 -14.39
C ASN A 65 -8.51 -4.05 -14.86
N PHE A 66 -8.22 -3.09 -13.97
CA PHE A 66 -7.38 -1.91 -14.28
C PHE A 66 -5.89 -2.28 -14.37
N LEU A 67 -5.41 -3.16 -13.48
CA LEU A 67 -4.04 -3.69 -13.47
C LEU A 67 -3.79 -4.82 -14.48
N THR A 68 -4.84 -5.49 -14.94
CA THR A 68 -4.85 -6.57 -15.93
C THR A 68 -5.50 -6.13 -17.24
N SER A 69 -5.65 -4.82 -17.46
CA SER A 69 -6.16 -4.28 -18.72
C SER A 69 -5.21 -4.64 -19.86
N LYS A 70 -5.55 -5.73 -20.55
CA LYS A 70 -5.06 -6.21 -21.85
C LYS A 70 -3.70 -5.65 -22.27
N SER A 71 -2.62 -6.29 -21.86
CA SER A 71 -1.31 -6.02 -22.47
C SER A 71 -0.48 -7.29 -22.53
N ASN A 72 -0.34 -7.83 -23.74
CA ASN A 72 0.75 -8.71 -24.12
C ASN A 72 2.06 -8.17 -23.52
N ALA A 73 2.85 -9.01 -22.84
CA ALA A 73 4.10 -8.60 -22.20
C ALA A 73 5.25 -8.26 -23.17
N THR A 74 4.95 -7.56 -24.27
CA THR A 74 5.90 -7.06 -25.28
C THR A 74 5.85 -5.54 -25.45
N PHE A 75 5.30 -4.81 -24.49
CA PHE A 75 5.35 -3.34 -24.52
C PHE A 75 6.64 -2.83 -23.90
N ARG A 76 7.24 -1.80 -24.53
CA ARG A 76 8.14 -0.86 -23.85
C ARG A 76 7.33 -0.11 -22.79
N ALA A 77 6.97 -0.81 -21.72
CA ALA A 77 6.18 -0.27 -20.62
C ALA A 77 7.02 0.76 -19.88
N ASP A 78 6.43 1.93 -19.65
CA ASP A 78 7.04 3.01 -18.89
C ASP A 78 7.51 2.53 -17.50
N ASP A 79 8.79 2.72 -17.19
CA ASP A 79 9.40 2.37 -15.90
C ASP A 79 9.01 3.31 -14.75
N SER A 80 7.92 4.09 -14.94
CA SER A 80 7.29 4.90 -13.91
C SER A 80 6.91 4.04 -12.69
N VAL A 81 6.94 4.65 -11.50
CA VAL A 81 6.69 3.96 -10.23
C VAL A 81 5.42 3.13 -10.28
N VAL A 82 5.58 1.86 -9.88
CA VAL A 82 4.49 0.89 -9.85
C VAL A 82 3.48 1.29 -8.80
N ARG A 83 2.21 1.33 -9.20
CA ARG A 83 1.11 1.45 -8.25
C ARG A 83 1.02 0.17 -7.43
N THR A 84 1.09 0.30 -6.11
CA THR A 84 1.05 -0.78 -5.13
C THR A 84 -0.34 -0.87 -4.49
N GLY A 85 -0.60 -1.92 -3.71
CA GLY A 85 -1.92 -2.21 -3.14
C GLY A 85 -2.60 -1.04 -2.41
N GLU A 86 -1.81 -0.21 -1.73
CA GLU A 86 -2.29 0.97 -1.01
C GLU A 86 -2.86 2.07 -1.94
N ASP A 87 -2.36 2.17 -3.17
CA ASP A 87 -2.78 3.19 -4.15
C ASP A 87 -4.20 2.92 -4.68
N PHE A 88 -4.74 1.72 -4.42
CA PHE A 88 -6.05 1.28 -4.85
C PHE A 88 -7.08 1.24 -3.72
N LEU A 89 -6.70 1.60 -2.50
CA LEU A 89 -7.65 1.75 -1.39
C LEU A 89 -8.55 2.97 -1.65
N GLY A 90 -9.80 2.69 -2.02
CA GLY A 90 -10.78 3.72 -2.38
C GLY A 90 -11.13 4.68 -1.22
N VAL A 91 -11.58 5.88 -1.60
CA VAL A 91 -11.95 7.01 -0.72
C VAL A 91 -13.10 6.68 0.23
N ASN A 92 -13.96 5.71 -0.12
CA ASN A 92 -15.20 5.42 0.59
C ASN A 92 -15.04 4.39 1.70
N GLN A 93 -14.27 4.72 2.74
CA GLN A 93 -14.52 4.15 4.07
C GLN A 93 -15.14 5.23 4.95
N THR A 94 -16.46 5.30 4.92
CA THR A 94 -17.35 6.05 5.84
C THR A 94 -17.29 5.57 7.29
N ALA A 95 -16.27 4.80 7.67
CA ALA A 95 -16.21 4.11 8.96
C ALA A 95 -15.80 5.02 10.15
N PHE A 96 -15.42 6.27 9.94
CA PHE A 96 -14.85 7.10 11.01
C PHE A 96 -15.39 8.53 10.97
N THR A 97 -16.60 8.73 11.48
CA THR A 97 -17.31 10.03 11.54
C THR A 97 -16.94 10.90 12.75
N THR A 98 -16.01 10.46 13.61
CA THR A 98 -15.60 11.19 14.82
C THR A 98 -14.24 11.85 14.61
N PHE A 99 -14.25 13.12 14.22
CA PHE A 99 -13.06 13.98 14.16
C PHE A 99 -13.05 14.94 15.33
N ILE A 100 -11.87 15.22 15.88
CA ILE A 100 -11.69 16.19 16.97
C ILE A 100 -11.57 17.59 16.36
N ASN A 101 -12.51 18.46 16.68
CA ASN A 101 -12.52 19.88 16.33
C ASN A 101 -12.19 20.76 17.55
N LEU A 102 -11.95 22.05 17.31
CA LEU A 102 -11.68 23.02 18.37
C LEU A 102 -12.79 23.05 19.44
N ASN A 103 -14.04 22.90 19.01
CA ASN A 103 -15.22 22.87 19.89
C ASN A 103 -15.29 21.62 20.77
N ASP A 104 -14.60 20.52 20.40
CA ASP A 104 -14.54 19.30 21.22
C ASP A 104 -13.48 19.40 22.34
N VAL A 105 -12.59 20.41 22.25
CA VAL A 105 -11.57 20.72 23.27
C VAL A 105 -12.13 21.68 24.32
N ASP A 106 -13.13 22.49 23.96
CA ASP A 106 -13.84 23.40 24.87
C ASP A 106 -15.03 22.68 25.54
N VAL A 107 -14.77 21.76 26.45
CA VAL A 107 -15.77 21.33 27.45
C VAL A 107 -15.46 22.00 28.78
N PRO A 108 -16.14 23.11 29.15
CA PRO A 108 -16.24 23.50 30.53
C PRO A 108 -17.22 22.53 31.20
N GLU A 109 -16.75 21.70 32.15
CA GLU A 109 -17.66 21.09 33.10
C GLU A 109 -18.36 22.20 33.88
N ASN A 110 -19.63 22.45 33.53
CA ASN A 110 -20.59 23.03 34.45
C ASN A 110 -20.74 22.07 35.64
N ALA A 111 -19.92 22.28 36.67
CA ALA A 111 -20.13 21.75 38.01
C ALA A 111 -19.91 22.86 39.03
N ASP A 112 -21.05 23.34 39.54
CA ASP A 112 -21.27 24.18 40.72
C ASP A 112 -20.67 25.59 40.79
N SER A 113 -21.61 26.53 40.69
CA SER A 113 -21.62 27.80 41.42
C SER A 113 -21.34 27.58 42.91
N GLY A 114 -20.07 27.65 43.30
CA GLY A 114 -19.60 27.82 44.66
C GLY A 114 -18.45 28.82 44.65
N GLY A 115 -18.72 30.05 45.09
CA GLY A 115 -17.81 31.20 44.95
C GLY A 115 -16.39 30.92 45.47
N VAL A 116 -15.41 31.19 44.61
CA VAL A 116 -14.00 31.29 45.00
C VAL A 116 -13.62 32.75 44.90
N THR A 117 -13.36 33.32 46.08
CA THR A 117 -12.72 34.61 46.32
C THR A 117 -11.47 34.78 45.48
N GLU A 118 -11.33 35.98 44.89
CA GLU A 118 -10.07 36.53 44.37
C GLU A 118 -8.94 36.28 45.37
N ASN A 119 -8.11 35.28 45.09
CA ASN A 119 -6.80 35.15 45.71
C ASN A 119 -5.78 35.53 44.64
N ASN A 120 -5.10 36.65 44.87
CA ASN A 120 -3.85 37.04 44.20
C ASN A 120 -2.96 35.80 43.99
N LEU A 121 -2.89 35.31 42.74
CA LEU A 121 -1.83 34.41 42.33
C LEU A 121 -0.56 35.25 42.20
N ASP A 122 0.21 35.27 43.28
CA ASP A 122 1.57 35.78 43.23
C ASP A 122 2.43 34.83 42.39
N CYS A 123 2.56 35.15 41.11
CA CYS A 123 3.36 34.44 40.12
C CYS A 123 4.85 34.81 40.17
N SER A 124 5.22 35.75 41.04
CA SER A 124 6.58 36.26 41.14
C SER A 124 7.53 35.16 41.65
N GLY A 125 8.33 34.62 40.74
CA GLY A 125 9.33 33.57 41.03
C GLY A 125 9.07 32.20 40.39
N LYS A 126 7.93 31.98 39.71
CA LYS A 126 7.60 30.69 39.05
C LYS A 126 7.77 30.68 37.53
N ILE A 127 8.47 31.67 36.97
CA ILE A 127 8.72 31.80 35.52
C ILE A 127 9.64 30.67 35.03
N ASP A 128 10.57 30.21 35.88
CA ASP A 128 11.55 29.16 35.58
C ASP A 128 11.16 27.76 36.11
N ASP A 129 9.98 27.62 36.72
CA ASP A 129 9.53 26.32 37.23
C ASP A 129 9.24 25.36 36.06
N PRO A 130 9.62 24.07 36.16
CA PRO A 130 9.34 23.09 35.12
C PRO A 130 7.85 23.00 34.79
N VAL A 131 7.54 22.87 33.50
CA VAL A 131 6.17 22.68 33.00
C VAL A 131 5.73 21.25 33.29
N ASP A 132 4.61 21.09 33.99
CA ASP A 132 4.00 19.78 34.19
C ASP A 132 3.20 19.37 32.95
N CYS A 133 3.83 18.58 32.08
CA CYS A 133 3.18 18.04 30.89
C CYS A 133 2.07 17.02 31.20
N THR A 134 1.83 16.64 32.45
CA THR A 134 0.72 15.75 32.85
C THR A 134 -0.54 16.50 33.24
N ASP A 135 -0.46 17.83 33.34
CA ASP A 135 -1.58 18.72 33.61
C ASP A 135 -2.62 18.70 32.46
N PRO A 136 -3.91 18.46 32.75
CA PRO A 136 -4.98 18.57 31.76
C PRO A 136 -5.01 19.90 31.01
N ASP A 137 -4.74 21.03 31.67
CA ASP A 137 -4.80 22.35 31.05
C ASP A 137 -3.69 22.52 30.00
N VAL A 138 -2.49 22.01 30.30
CA VAL A 138 -1.39 21.92 29.33
C VAL A 138 -1.78 21.02 28.17
N PHE A 139 -2.42 19.88 28.42
CA PHE A 139 -2.87 19.00 27.34
C PHE A 139 -3.85 19.70 26.39
N HIS A 140 -4.86 20.40 26.91
CA HIS A 140 -5.82 21.15 26.09
C HIS A 140 -5.15 22.32 25.34
N LEU A 141 -4.20 23.02 25.96
CA LEU A 141 -3.39 24.07 25.32
C LEU A 141 -2.61 23.52 24.11
N LEU A 142 -1.93 22.38 24.29
CA LEU A 142 -1.17 21.74 23.21
C LEU A 142 -2.08 21.25 22.08
N MET A 143 -3.25 20.67 22.41
CA MET A 143 -4.26 20.27 21.43
C MET A 143 -4.74 21.46 20.61
N ARG A 144 -5.10 22.57 21.26
CA ARG A 144 -5.54 23.81 20.60
C ARG A 144 -4.47 24.34 19.65
N ALA A 145 -3.23 24.48 20.14
CA ALA A 145 -2.12 24.96 19.34
C ALA A 145 -1.84 24.07 18.10
N ALA A 146 -2.00 22.74 18.23
CA ALA A 146 -1.88 21.82 17.11
C ALA A 146 -3.01 21.97 16.08
N ILE A 147 -4.27 22.07 16.53
CA ILE A 147 -5.44 22.22 15.65
C ILE A 147 -5.38 23.56 14.90
N GLU A 148 -4.94 24.63 15.55
CA GLU A 148 -4.80 25.95 14.93
C GLU A 148 -3.67 26.01 13.90
N LYS A 149 -2.55 25.33 14.17
CA LYS A 149 -1.40 25.27 13.25
C LYS A 149 -1.68 24.41 12.02
N PHE A 150 -2.34 23.26 12.17
CA PHE A 150 -2.54 22.31 11.08
C PHE A 150 -4.01 22.25 10.63
N LYS A 151 -4.42 23.23 9.82
CA LYS A 151 -5.80 23.39 9.38
C LYS A 151 -6.22 22.38 8.32
N ASP A 152 -5.29 21.79 7.58
CA ASP A 152 -5.54 20.88 6.46
C ASP A 152 -5.49 19.39 6.85
N ILE A 153 -5.46 19.12 8.15
CA ILE A 153 -5.57 17.77 8.70
C ILE A 153 -6.77 17.64 9.64
N HIS A 154 -7.36 16.45 9.65
CA HIS A 154 -8.34 15.99 10.61
C HIS A 154 -7.65 15.18 11.70
N PHE A 155 -7.72 15.67 12.94
CA PHE A 155 -7.21 14.96 14.10
C PHE A 155 -8.21 13.88 14.52
N TYR A 156 -7.73 12.65 14.62
CA TYR A 156 -8.54 11.51 15.06
C TYR A 156 -8.29 11.19 16.52
N ARG A 157 -7.04 11.32 16.98
CA ARG A 157 -6.69 11.00 18.37
C ARG A 157 -5.42 11.69 18.79
N PHE A 158 -5.44 12.34 19.95
CA PHE A 158 -4.24 12.82 20.63
C PHE A 158 -3.78 11.82 21.68
N GLY A 159 -2.47 11.64 21.80
CA GLY A 159 -1.82 10.90 22.88
C GLY A 159 -1.52 11.84 24.05
N LYS A 160 -1.39 11.26 25.25
CA LYS A 160 -1.05 12.04 26.45
C LYS A 160 0.32 12.73 26.27
N PRO A 161 0.45 14.01 26.64
CA PRO A 161 1.73 14.69 26.58
C PRO A 161 2.70 14.08 27.59
N VAL A 162 3.97 14.05 27.20
CA VAL A 162 5.06 13.55 28.04
C VAL A 162 6.14 14.60 28.13
N ARG A 163 6.95 14.54 29.20
CA ARG A 163 8.08 15.46 29.36
C ARG A 163 9.04 15.37 28.17
N GLY A 164 9.39 16.53 27.64
CA GLY A 164 10.30 16.67 26.52
C GLY A 164 11.77 16.61 26.94
N SER A 165 12.64 17.12 26.08
CA SER A 165 14.07 17.17 26.34
C SER A 165 14.47 18.21 27.40
N ASN A 166 13.66 19.25 27.60
CA ASN A 166 13.93 20.38 28.49
C ASN A 166 12.76 20.57 29.47
N ASP A 167 12.98 21.36 30.52
CA ASP A 167 11.99 21.62 31.57
C ASP A 167 10.78 22.44 31.09
N SER A 168 10.92 23.13 29.95
CA SER A 168 9.87 23.90 29.28
C SER A 168 9.33 23.23 28.02
N SER A 169 9.69 21.96 27.74
CA SER A 169 9.20 21.25 26.57
C SER A 169 8.34 20.04 26.90
N CYS A 170 7.24 19.90 26.15
CA CYS A 170 6.34 18.77 26.21
C CYS A 170 6.29 18.11 24.84
N HIS A 171 6.39 16.77 24.80
CA HIS A 171 6.23 16.01 23.56
C HIS A 171 4.81 15.44 23.51
N MET A 172 4.13 15.61 22.39
CA MET A 172 2.77 15.08 22.18
C MET A 172 2.68 14.43 20.81
N ALA A 173 1.97 13.30 20.75
CA ALA A 173 1.72 12.56 19.52
C ALA A 173 0.24 12.59 19.15
N TRP A 174 -0.07 12.49 17.87
CA TRP A 174 -1.45 12.36 17.39
C TRP A 174 -1.55 11.48 16.16
N ARG A 175 -2.77 10.99 15.92
CA ARG A 175 -3.18 10.33 14.69
C ARG A 175 -4.07 11.26 13.90
N PHE A 176 -3.80 11.39 12.61
CA PHE A 176 -4.53 12.29 11.73
C PHE A 176 -4.75 11.71 10.34
N ARG A 177 -5.60 12.39 9.58
CA ARG A 177 -5.75 12.23 8.13
C ARG A 177 -5.76 13.59 7.45
N PRO A 178 -5.25 13.72 6.21
CA PRO A 178 -5.42 14.95 5.43
C PRO A 178 -6.90 15.15 5.07
N LYS A 179 -7.38 16.40 5.03
CA LYS A 179 -8.78 16.71 4.71
C LYS A 179 -9.18 16.30 3.29
N GLU A 180 -8.29 16.54 2.35
CA GLU A 180 -8.50 16.27 0.91
C GLU A 180 -7.73 15.02 0.44
N GLY A 181 -7.23 14.21 1.39
CA GLY A 181 -6.45 13.01 1.09
C GLY A 181 -7.29 11.92 0.44
N LYS A 182 -6.88 11.44 -0.73
CA LYS A 182 -7.57 10.36 -1.47
C LYS A 182 -7.30 8.97 -0.88
N THR A 183 -6.23 8.79 -0.10
CA THR A 183 -5.82 7.49 0.45
C THR A 183 -6.42 7.24 1.83
N ALA A 184 -6.93 6.03 2.07
CA ALA A 184 -7.51 5.62 3.34
C ALA A 184 -6.45 5.28 4.43
N ALA A 185 -5.32 5.98 4.49
CA ALA A 185 -4.26 5.72 5.47
C ALA A 185 -4.43 6.58 6.74
N PHE A 186 -3.96 6.08 7.88
CA PHE A 186 -3.77 6.92 9.07
C PHE A 186 -2.32 7.35 9.17
N TYR A 187 -2.10 8.61 9.49
CA TYR A 187 -0.76 9.15 9.73
C TYR A 187 -0.57 9.39 11.22
N LYS A 188 0.67 9.21 11.67
CA LYS A 188 1.09 9.51 13.02
C LYS A 188 2.19 10.57 12.99
N ASP A 189 1.99 11.61 13.78
CA ASP A 189 3.00 12.64 14.01
C ASP A 189 3.21 12.77 15.52
N TYR A 190 4.40 13.21 15.90
CA TYR A 190 4.77 13.49 17.27
C TYR A 190 5.74 14.66 17.30
N ARG A 191 5.37 15.72 18.02
CA ARG A 191 6.11 16.98 18.02
C ARG A 191 6.52 17.40 19.41
N SER A 192 7.62 18.13 19.47
CA SER A 192 8.04 18.88 20.64
C SER A 192 7.35 20.24 20.66
N PHE A 193 6.73 20.58 21.77
CA PHE A 193 6.10 21.87 22.04
C PHE A 193 6.93 22.58 23.09
N VAL A 194 7.29 23.84 22.83
CA VAL A 194 7.93 24.71 23.81
C VAL A 194 6.86 25.58 24.44
N VAL A 195 6.69 25.45 25.76
CA VAL A 195 5.69 26.16 26.54
C VAL A 195 6.38 27.19 27.43
N SER A 196 5.89 28.42 27.41
CA SER A 196 6.35 29.49 28.31
C SER A 196 5.26 29.88 29.27
N ARG A 197 5.66 30.29 30.47
CA ARG A 197 4.77 30.88 31.47
C ARG A 197 4.94 32.40 31.49
N SER A 198 3.83 33.13 31.33
CA SER A 198 3.82 34.59 31.42
C SER A 198 3.91 35.07 32.88
N GLU A 199 4.18 36.36 33.08
CA GLU A 199 4.19 37.01 34.39
C GLU A 199 2.83 36.94 35.11
N ASN A 200 1.74 36.69 34.36
CA ASN A 200 0.39 36.51 34.87
C ASN A 200 0.02 35.02 35.12
N CYS A 201 1.01 34.12 35.16
CA CYS A 201 0.84 32.66 35.25
C CYS A 201 0.06 32.00 34.09
N THR A 202 -0.13 32.68 32.95
CA THR A 202 -0.73 32.03 31.77
C THR A 202 0.33 31.18 31.05
N LEU A 203 -0.05 29.99 30.60
CA LEU A 203 0.80 29.12 29.81
C LEU A 203 0.47 29.30 28.33
N ASP A 204 1.50 29.55 27.52
CA ASP A 204 1.36 29.75 26.09
C ASP A 204 2.38 28.89 25.33
N VAL A 205 2.00 28.41 24.14
CA VAL A 205 2.89 27.65 23.25
C VAL A 205 3.71 28.63 22.42
N VAL A 206 5.01 28.68 22.68
CA VAL A 206 5.95 29.55 21.96
C VAL A 206 6.26 29.00 20.57
N SER A 207 6.49 27.69 20.49
CA SER A 207 6.84 27.04 19.24
C SER A 207 6.46 25.57 19.23
N ILE A 208 6.19 25.08 18.02
CA ILE A 208 5.92 23.68 17.72
C ILE A 208 7.03 23.23 16.77
N GLY A 209 7.78 22.22 17.18
CA GLY A 209 8.90 21.66 16.44
C GLY A 209 8.51 21.02 15.10
N ASP A 210 9.52 20.47 14.45
CA ASP A 210 9.35 19.82 13.15
C ASP A 210 8.68 18.44 13.27
N TYR A 211 8.35 17.86 12.11
CA TYR A 211 7.81 16.50 12.01
C TYR A 211 8.69 15.52 12.79
N HIS A 212 8.07 14.71 13.65
CA HIS A 212 8.75 13.70 14.48
C HIS A 212 9.80 14.25 15.48
N SER A 213 9.80 15.55 15.76
CA SER A 213 10.69 16.15 16.78
C SER A 213 10.41 15.66 18.21
N GLY A 214 9.19 15.19 18.50
CA GLY A 214 8.74 14.80 19.84
C GLY A 214 9.10 13.38 20.26
N GLY A 215 10.37 12.97 20.14
CA GLY A 215 10.79 11.56 20.23
C GLY A 215 10.31 10.78 21.47
N ASN A 216 10.15 11.43 22.63
CA ASN A 216 9.63 10.79 23.84
C ASN A 216 8.14 10.37 23.74
N ALA A 217 7.35 11.06 22.91
CA ALA A 217 5.96 10.71 22.64
C ALA A 217 5.84 9.57 21.60
N ARG A 218 6.95 9.15 20.98
CA ARG A 218 6.99 7.99 20.10
C ARG A 218 6.82 6.71 20.92
N LYS A 219 5.64 6.08 20.81
CA LYS A 219 5.40 4.75 21.39
C LYS A 219 6.46 3.76 20.90
N ARG A 220 7.39 3.35 21.76
CA ARG A 220 8.26 2.20 21.51
C ARG A 220 7.50 0.93 21.91
N LYS A 221 7.15 0.05 20.95
CA LYS A 221 6.69 -1.30 21.30
C LYS A 221 7.81 -1.97 22.11
N ARG A 222 7.53 -2.38 23.36
CA ARG A 222 8.47 -3.19 24.14
C ARG A 222 8.78 -4.44 23.33
N LYS A 223 10.07 -4.75 23.14
CA LYS A 223 10.51 -6.05 22.62
C LYS A 223 9.85 -7.13 23.48
N ASN A 224 9.00 -7.96 22.88
CA ASN A 224 8.66 -9.25 23.46
C ASN A 224 9.99 -10.01 23.63
N ARG A 225 10.49 -10.08 24.85
CA ARG A 225 11.53 -11.05 25.19
C ARG A 225 10.89 -12.42 25.01
N ALA A 226 11.41 -13.20 24.06
CA ALA A 226 11.12 -14.61 23.96
C ALA A 226 11.40 -15.27 25.31
N GLY A 227 10.41 -15.99 25.84
CA GLY A 227 10.55 -16.81 27.05
C GLY A 227 9.36 -16.72 28.00
N SER A 228 8.48 -17.71 27.91
CA SER A 228 7.67 -18.26 29.02
C SER A 228 6.91 -17.27 29.89
N ASP A 229 5.61 -17.09 29.63
CA ASP A 229 4.53 -17.70 30.44
C ASP A 229 3.20 -17.04 30.05
N ARG A 230 2.17 -17.88 29.86
CA ARG A 230 0.81 -17.43 29.56
C ARG A 230 0.23 -16.82 30.82
N THR A 231 0.33 -15.51 30.96
CA THR A 231 -0.60 -14.75 31.81
C THR A 231 -1.13 -13.53 31.09
N LEU A 232 -2.41 -13.63 30.74
CA LEU A 232 -3.29 -12.53 30.37
C LEU A 232 -3.27 -11.47 31.47
N GLY A 233 -2.81 -10.24 31.17
CA GLY A 233 -3.01 -9.12 32.08
C GLY A 233 -2.09 -7.90 31.89
N LYS A 234 -2.71 -6.80 31.46
CA LYS A 234 -2.43 -5.39 31.84
C LYS A 234 -1.01 -4.84 31.61
N LEU A 235 -0.89 -3.95 30.61
CA LEU A 235 -0.56 -2.52 30.79
C LEU A 235 -0.41 -1.86 29.41
N ASP A 236 -1.55 -1.44 28.86
CA ASP A 236 -1.62 -0.58 27.68
C ASP A 236 -2.03 0.82 28.18
N GLU A 237 -1.10 1.50 28.84
CA GLU A 237 -1.30 2.88 29.30
C GLU A 237 -0.68 3.85 28.28
N GLY A 238 -1.57 4.59 27.61
CA GLY A 238 -1.22 5.65 26.66
C GLY A 238 -2.25 5.84 25.54
N PHE A 239 -3.10 4.84 25.31
CA PHE A 239 -4.37 5.00 24.58
C PHE A 239 -5.40 4.14 25.28
N GLU A 240 -6.51 4.72 25.75
CA GLU A 240 -7.62 3.92 26.26
C GLU A 240 -8.11 2.91 25.20
N LYS A 241 -8.61 1.79 25.72
CA LYS A 241 -8.82 0.47 25.12
C LYS A 241 -9.21 0.47 23.64
N VAL A 242 -8.53 -0.40 22.90
CA VAL A 242 -9.07 -1.04 21.68
C VAL A 242 -10.26 -1.90 22.10
N THR A 243 -11.44 -1.63 21.56
CA THR A 243 -12.60 -2.54 21.63
C THR A 243 -12.22 -3.90 21.06
N PRO A 244 -12.69 -5.02 21.66
CA PRO A 244 -12.28 -6.35 21.21
C PRO A 244 -12.70 -6.55 19.75
N LYS A 245 -11.79 -7.11 18.94
CA LYS A 245 -12.02 -7.48 17.54
C LYS A 245 -13.24 -8.38 17.46
N THR A 246 -14.34 -7.85 16.95
CA THR A 246 -15.45 -8.64 16.45
C THR A 246 -15.08 -9.10 15.04
N GLU A 247 -15.30 -10.38 14.74
CA GLU A 247 -15.08 -10.94 13.41
C GLU A 247 -15.88 -10.14 12.37
N GLY A 248 -15.20 -9.56 11.37
CA GLY A 248 -15.85 -8.87 10.24
C GLY A 248 -15.43 -7.42 9.95
N GLU A 249 -14.45 -6.82 10.64
CA GLU A 249 -13.95 -5.48 10.28
C GLU A 249 -12.81 -5.48 9.24
N PRO A 250 -12.72 -4.42 8.41
CA PRO A 250 -11.98 -4.39 7.15
C PRO A 250 -10.47 -4.36 7.36
N ILE A 251 -9.73 -4.67 6.29
CA ILE A 251 -8.26 -4.54 6.13
C ILE A 251 -7.70 -3.48 7.10
N ALA A 252 -6.84 -3.91 8.04
CA ALA A 252 -6.20 -3.00 8.98
C ALA A 252 -5.43 -1.93 8.19
N LEU A 253 -5.91 -0.70 8.22
CA LEU A 253 -5.35 0.38 7.42
C LEU A 253 -3.90 0.67 7.84
N PRO A 254 -3.02 0.99 6.88
CA PRO A 254 -1.64 1.34 7.20
C PRO A 254 -1.61 2.53 8.15
N VAL A 255 -0.76 2.43 9.18
CA VAL A 255 -0.42 3.56 10.03
C VAL A 255 1.02 3.98 9.70
N VAL A 256 1.14 5.10 8.98
CA VAL A 256 2.45 5.69 8.62
C VAL A 256 2.99 6.47 9.82
N GLY A 257 4.30 6.39 10.08
CA GLY A 257 4.97 7.00 11.23
C GLY A 257 5.13 6.09 12.46
N GLU A 258 4.91 4.78 12.34
CA GLU A 258 5.24 3.79 13.37
C GLU A 258 6.57 3.06 13.10
N VAL A 259 7.21 2.57 14.17
CA VAL A 259 8.47 1.81 14.05
C VAL A 259 8.22 0.54 13.24
N VAL A 260 9.03 0.33 12.20
CA VAL A 260 8.96 -0.86 11.33
C VAL A 260 9.53 -2.09 12.04
N ASN A 261 8.84 -3.22 11.95
CA ASN A 261 9.35 -4.49 12.47
C ASN A 261 10.02 -5.31 11.35
N ASP A 262 11.34 -5.33 11.35
CA ASP A 262 12.14 -6.07 10.35
C ASP A 262 12.29 -7.58 10.66
N SER A 263 11.55 -8.12 11.63
CA SER A 263 11.64 -9.54 12.00
C SER A 263 11.18 -10.44 10.85
N LEU A 264 12.00 -11.43 10.50
CA LEU A 264 11.64 -12.48 9.54
C LEU A 264 10.78 -13.57 10.21
N PRO A 265 9.86 -14.21 9.48
CA PRO A 265 9.18 -15.42 9.95
C PRO A 265 10.21 -16.49 10.32
N VAL A 266 10.05 -17.13 11.48
CA VAL A 266 10.92 -18.22 11.92
C VAL A 266 10.10 -19.50 11.96
N VAL A 267 10.68 -20.61 11.50
CA VAL A 267 10.07 -21.93 11.65
C VAL A 267 9.92 -22.26 13.13
N GLU A 268 8.70 -22.51 13.59
CA GLU A 268 8.40 -22.79 15.00
C GLU A 268 8.93 -24.16 15.45
N SER A 269 8.93 -25.15 14.57
CA SER A 269 9.47 -26.50 14.85
C SER A 269 9.74 -27.32 13.57
N GLU A 270 10.63 -28.31 13.69
CA GLU A 270 10.93 -29.30 12.64
C GLU A 270 9.66 -29.99 12.12
N SER A 271 8.74 -30.37 13.02
CA SER A 271 7.46 -30.98 12.64
C SER A 271 6.56 -30.03 11.84
N SER A 272 6.62 -28.73 12.10
CA SER A 272 5.86 -27.74 11.33
C SER A 272 6.44 -27.58 9.92
N PHE A 273 7.76 -27.65 9.79
CA PHE A 273 8.43 -27.57 8.49
C PHE A 273 8.14 -28.80 7.61
N GLY A 274 8.26 -30.01 8.17
CA GLY A 274 8.01 -31.24 7.42
C GLY A 274 6.57 -31.40 6.92
N ASN A 275 5.61 -30.84 7.67
CA ASN A 275 4.20 -30.79 7.26
C ASN A 275 3.86 -29.60 6.34
N GLY A 276 4.79 -28.64 6.22
CA GLY A 276 4.62 -27.48 5.37
C GLY A 276 4.63 -27.84 3.89
N LYS A 277 3.97 -27.01 3.09
CA LYS A 277 4.01 -27.08 1.63
C LYS A 277 4.53 -25.77 1.07
N TYR A 278 5.52 -25.85 0.21
CA TYR A 278 6.28 -24.71 -0.25
C TYR A 278 6.35 -24.63 -1.78
N LEU A 279 6.48 -23.41 -2.30
CA LEU A 279 6.72 -23.11 -3.71
C LEU A 279 7.90 -22.13 -3.80
N ILE A 280 8.88 -22.44 -4.63
CA ILE A 280 10.02 -21.56 -4.92
C ILE A 280 10.19 -21.36 -6.41
N TYR A 281 10.47 -20.13 -6.81
CA TYR A 281 10.90 -19.78 -8.16
C TYR A 281 12.41 -19.53 -8.14
N SER A 282 13.14 -20.12 -9.08
CA SER A 282 14.60 -20.03 -9.14
C SER A 282 15.08 -19.76 -10.57
N GLY A 283 16.05 -18.86 -10.70
CA GLY A 283 16.61 -18.46 -12.00
C GLY A 283 15.66 -17.58 -12.81
N GLY A 284 15.77 -17.63 -14.14
CA GLY A 284 14.94 -16.83 -15.04
C GLY A 284 15.53 -15.49 -15.43
N GLY A 285 14.79 -14.76 -16.27
CA GLY A 285 15.20 -13.47 -16.85
C GLY A 285 14.77 -12.24 -16.05
N ASP A 286 14.03 -12.42 -14.95
CA ASP A 286 13.43 -11.33 -14.18
C ASP A 286 14.44 -10.50 -13.39
N ARG A 287 15.60 -11.10 -13.09
CA ARG A 287 16.64 -10.45 -12.28
C ARG A 287 17.23 -9.25 -13.02
N CYS A 288 17.38 -8.13 -12.31
CA CYS A 288 17.90 -6.85 -12.82
C CYS A 288 17.05 -6.19 -13.91
N LYS A 289 15.79 -6.62 -14.11
CA LYS A 289 14.79 -5.89 -14.90
C LYS A 289 14.22 -4.72 -14.07
N SER A 290 13.42 -3.87 -14.70
CA SER A 290 12.78 -2.77 -14.00
C SER A 290 11.90 -3.26 -12.85
N MET A 291 11.67 -2.41 -11.85
CA MET A 291 10.93 -2.82 -10.65
C MET A 291 9.50 -3.21 -10.98
N SER A 292 8.91 -2.60 -12.02
CA SER A 292 7.63 -2.98 -12.62
C SER A 292 7.62 -4.41 -13.13
N HIS A 293 8.64 -4.79 -13.87
CA HIS A 293 8.79 -6.16 -14.37
C HIS A 293 8.93 -7.15 -13.21
N TYR A 294 9.82 -6.85 -12.26
CA TYR A 294 10.03 -7.68 -11.07
C TYR A 294 8.71 -7.88 -10.30
N LEU A 295 7.99 -6.81 -10.00
CA LEU A 295 6.72 -6.89 -9.26
C LEU A 295 5.66 -7.68 -10.03
N TRP A 296 5.56 -7.52 -11.35
CA TRP A 296 4.61 -8.27 -12.16
C TRP A 296 4.86 -9.79 -12.06
N SER A 297 6.12 -10.19 -12.14
CA SER A 297 6.57 -11.58 -11.95
C SER A 297 6.39 -12.08 -10.53
N PHE A 298 6.74 -11.28 -9.54
CA PHE A 298 6.56 -11.61 -8.13
C PHE A 298 5.07 -11.80 -7.78
N MET A 299 4.18 -10.96 -8.31
CA MET A 299 2.73 -11.11 -8.14
C MET A 299 2.19 -12.37 -8.78
N CYS A 300 2.76 -12.81 -9.90
CA CYS A 300 2.41 -14.10 -10.49
C CYS A 300 2.81 -15.26 -9.57
N ALA A 301 4.04 -15.26 -9.07
CA ALA A 301 4.53 -16.28 -8.14
C ALA A 301 3.70 -16.34 -6.85
N LEU A 302 3.35 -15.17 -6.28
CA LEU A 302 2.50 -15.06 -5.10
C LEU A 302 1.07 -15.55 -5.37
N GLY A 303 0.50 -15.20 -6.52
CA GLY A 303 -0.80 -15.69 -6.95
C GLY A 303 -0.84 -17.20 -7.12
N GLU A 304 0.20 -17.81 -7.73
CA GLU A 304 0.30 -19.27 -7.83
C GLU A 304 0.42 -19.93 -6.45
N ALA A 305 1.25 -19.39 -5.56
CA ALA A 305 1.40 -19.91 -4.21
C ALA A 305 0.06 -19.93 -3.45
N GLN A 306 -0.72 -18.84 -3.55
CA GLN A 306 -2.07 -18.78 -2.98
C GLN A 306 -3.02 -19.79 -3.63
N TYR A 307 -2.99 -19.91 -4.96
CA TYR A 307 -3.82 -20.88 -5.68
C TYR A 307 -3.52 -22.32 -5.27
N LEU A 308 -2.25 -22.67 -5.08
CA LEU A 308 -1.81 -24.01 -4.67
C LEU A 308 -1.90 -24.24 -3.14
N ASN A 309 -2.29 -23.21 -2.37
CA ASN A 309 -2.26 -23.20 -0.91
C ASN A 309 -0.88 -23.61 -0.35
N ARG A 310 0.17 -22.97 -0.87
CA ARG A 310 1.57 -23.18 -0.50
C ARG A 310 2.20 -21.89 0.03
N THR A 311 3.18 -22.04 0.90
CA THR A 311 4.02 -20.92 1.35
C THR A 311 4.99 -20.56 0.24
N LEU A 312 4.98 -19.30 -0.21
CA LEU A 312 5.94 -18.80 -1.19
C LEU A 312 7.30 -18.59 -0.53
N ILE A 313 8.32 -19.26 -1.01
CA ILE A 313 9.71 -18.97 -0.66
C ILE A 313 10.19 -17.87 -1.60
N MET A 314 10.58 -16.73 -1.03
CA MET A 314 11.00 -15.56 -1.79
C MET A 314 12.43 -15.16 -1.47
N ASP A 315 13.14 -14.68 -2.48
CA ASP A 315 14.44 -14.03 -2.33
C ASP A 315 14.21 -12.58 -1.84
N LEU A 316 14.66 -12.26 -0.62
CA LEU A 316 14.66 -10.89 -0.12
C LEU A 316 15.77 -10.03 -0.76
N SER A 317 16.70 -10.62 -1.51
CA SER A 317 17.72 -9.91 -2.26
C SER A 317 17.23 -9.57 -3.68
N ILE A 318 16.92 -8.30 -3.91
CA ILE A 318 16.58 -7.74 -5.21
C ILE A 318 17.85 -7.29 -5.95
N CYS A 319 17.86 -7.48 -7.27
CA CYS A 319 18.78 -6.78 -8.17
C CYS A 319 18.13 -5.52 -8.70
N LEU A 320 18.69 -4.35 -8.37
CA LEU A 320 18.23 -3.07 -8.87
C LEU A 320 18.78 -2.83 -10.29
N SER A 321 17.87 -2.63 -11.24
CA SER A 321 18.23 -2.35 -12.62
C SER A 321 19.00 -1.04 -12.76
N LYS A 322 19.97 -1.03 -13.67
CA LYS A 322 20.82 0.13 -14.01
C LYS A 322 20.05 1.41 -14.30
N ILE A 323 18.80 1.31 -14.77
CA ILE A 323 17.92 2.45 -15.05
C ILE A 323 17.64 3.31 -13.81
N TYR A 324 17.78 2.73 -12.61
CA TYR A 324 17.58 3.41 -11.33
C TYR A 324 18.91 3.78 -10.64
N THR A 325 20.05 3.47 -11.27
CA THR A 325 21.37 3.69 -10.69
C THR A 325 22.05 4.87 -11.34
N SER A 326 22.75 5.70 -10.56
CA SER A 326 23.58 6.77 -11.12
C SER A 326 24.84 6.24 -11.80
N SER A 327 25.27 5.01 -11.46
CA SER A 327 26.44 4.36 -12.05
C SER A 327 26.17 3.82 -13.46
N GLY A 328 24.89 3.61 -13.83
CA GLY A 328 24.50 2.99 -15.08
C GLY A 328 24.79 1.48 -15.14
N VAL A 329 24.95 0.82 -13.99
CA VAL A 329 25.25 -0.61 -13.87
C VAL A 329 24.23 -1.25 -12.93
N ASP A 330 23.84 -2.51 -13.21
CA ASP A 330 22.91 -3.24 -12.35
C ASP A 330 23.53 -3.52 -10.96
N GLU A 331 22.75 -3.32 -9.90
CA GLU A 331 23.21 -3.44 -8.52
C GLU A 331 22.51 -4.60 -7.79
N GLU A 332 23.25 -5.66 -7.52
CA GLU A 332 22.77 -6.83 -6.78
C GLU A 332 22.75 -6.62 -5.25
N GLY A 333 21.95 -7.42 -4.56
CA GLY A 333 21.98 -7.49 -3.09
C GLY A 333 21.16 -6.43 -2.36
N LYS A 334 20.24 -5.73 -3.03
CA LYS A 334 19.36 -4.76 -2.37
C LYS A 334 18.28 -5.49 -1.59
N ASP A 335 18.04 -5.08 -0.35
CA ASP A 335 17.00 -5.71 0.48
C ASP A 335 15.59 -5.30 0.02
N PHE A 336 14.69 -6.27 -0.14
CA PHE A 336 13.28 -6.06 -0.49
C PHE A 336 12.59 -5.02 0.41
N ARG A 337 12.96 -5.00 1.70
CA ARG A 337 12.37 -4.10 2.72
C ARG A 337 12.75 -2.64 2.51
N PHE A 338 13.76 -2.35 1.69
CA PHE A 338 14.07 -0.97 1.30
C PHE A 338 12.94 -0.36 0.44
N TYR A 339 12.23 -1.19 -0.33
CA TYR A 339 11.26 -0.74 -1.32
C TYR A 339 9.82 -1.06 -0.92
N PHE A 340 9.60 -2.17 -0.21
CA PHE A 340 8.25 -2.68 0.12
C PHE A 340 8.06 -2.99 1.60
N ASP A 341 6.80 -2.93 2.07
CA ASP A 341 6.42 -3.29 3.45
C ASP A 341 6.32 -4.81 3.61
N PHE A 342 7.44 -5.43 3.97
CA PHE A 342 7.49 -6.86 4.27
C PHE A 342 6.69 -7.23 5.53
N GLU A 343 6.51 -6.32 6.50
CA GLU A 343 5.71 -6.59 7.69
C GLU A 343 4.25 -6.80 7.31
N HIS A 344 3.71 -5.94 6.43
CA HIS A 344 2.37 -6.13 5.88
C HIS A 344 2.27 -7.42 5.05
N LEU A 345 3.25 -7.67 4.16
CA LEU A 345 3.24 -8.84 3.28
C LEU A 345 3.23 -10.16 4.06
N LYS A 346 4.11 -10.30 5.06
CA LYS A 346 4.21 -11.52 5.88
C LYS A 346 3.01 -11.74 6.81
N ASP A 347 2.30 -10.67 7.17
CA ASP A 347 1.09 -10.76 7.99
C ASP A 347 -0.15 -11.09 7.13
N SER A 348 -0.11 -10.77 5.83
CA SER A 348 -1.24 -10.93 4.90
C SER A 348 -1.12 -12.16 3.99
N ALA A 349 0.09 -12.71 3.82
CA ALA A 349 0.36 -13.86 2.97
C ALA A 349 1.37 -14.83 3.59
N SER A 350 1.27 -16.10 3.24
CA SER A 350 2.24 -17.13 3.62
C SER A 350 3.51 -16.99 2.78
N VAL A 351 4.44 -16.15 3.23
CA VAL A 351 5.76 -15.95 2.61
C VAL A 351 6.88 -16.34 3.58
N PHE A 352 8.00 -16.81 3.04
CA PHE A 352 9.16 -17.23 3.81
C PHE A 352 10.46 -16.85 3.09
N ASP A 353 11.49 -16.47 3.85
CA ASP A 353 12.77 -16.05 3.29
C ASP A 353 13.55 -17.25 2.72
N GLN A 354 14.12 -17.09 1.53
CA GLN A 354 14.85 -18.12 0.83
C GLN A 354 16.14 -18.56 1.54
N VAL A 355 16.90 -17.62 2.11
CA VAL A 355 18.18 -17.94 2.76
C VAL A 355 17.92 -18.79 4.01
N GLN A 356 16.94 -18.39 4.82
CA GLN A 356 16.52 -19.17 5.98
C GLN A 356 15.95 -20.53 5.57
N PHE A 357 15.08 -20.56 4.55
CA PHE A 357 14.51 -21.81 4.04
C PHE A 357 15.61 -22.79 3.63
N GLN A 358 16.62 -22.32 2.91
CA GLN A 358 17.70 -23.17 2.41
C GLN A 358 18.48 -23.80 3.58
N SER A 359 18.78 -23.02 4.63
CA SER A 359 19.43 -23.51 5.84
C SER A 359 18.61 -24.62 6.53
N ASP A 360 17.31 -24.38 6.70
CA ASP A 360 16.39 -25.33 7.34
C ASP A 360 16.17 -26.59 6.48
N TRP A 361 16.05 -26.41 5.16
CA TRP A 361 15.91 -27.49 4.19
C TRP A 361 17.14 -28.40 4.18
N ASP A 362 18.36 -27.85 4.16
CA ASP A 362 19.59 -28.62 4.16
C ASP A 362 19.75 -29.47 5.44
N GLN A 363 19.20 -28.99 6.55
CA GLN A 363 19.18 -29.70 7.83
C GLN A 363 18.16 -30.86 7.85
N TRP A 364 16.93 -30.63 7.40
CA TRP A 364 15.81 -31.56 7.63
C TRP A 364 15.44 -32.43 6.42
N HIS A 365 15.73 -32.01 5.18
CA HIS A 365 15.39 -32.77 3.98
C HIS A 365 15.86 -34.22 4.02
N LYS A 366 17.10 -34.46 4.46
CA LYS A 366 17.67 -35.82 4.55
C LYS A 366 17.10 -36.63 5.71
N LYS A 367 16.70 -35.97 6.81
CA LYS A 367 16.22 -36.60 8.04
C LYS A 367 14.76 -37.02 7.91
N ASP A 368 13.93 -36.16 7.33
CA ASP A 368 12.47 -36.35 7.27
C ASP A 368 11.98 -36.87 5.91
N ARG A 369 12.90 -37.16 4.97
CA ARG A 369 12.59 -37.63 3.60
C ARG A 369 11.64 -36.69 2.86
N LEU A 370 11.86 -35.38 2.99
CA LEU A 370 11.08 -34.36 2.30
C LEU A 370 11.22 -34.55 0.78
N SER A 371 10.13 -34.38 0.04
CA SER A 371 10.14 -34.58 -1.40
C SER A 371 10.13 -33.27 -2.19
N LEU A 372 10.83 -33.28 -3.31
CA LEU A 372 11.01 -32.14 -4.22
C LEU A 372 10.39 -32.47 -5.59
N HIS A 373 9.47 -31.63 -6.02
CA HIS A 373 8.92 -31.63 -7.37
C HIS A 373 9.58 -30.54 -8.21
N LEU A 374 10.45 -30.93 -9.14
CA LEU A 374 11.10 -29.99 -10.05
C LEU A 374 10.22 -29.77 -11.28
N VAL A 375 9.92 -28.50 -11.56
CA VAL A 375 9.25 -28.05 -12.78
C VAL A 375 10.26 -27.21 -13.55
N GLU A 376 10.71 -27.73 -14.68
CA GLU A 376 11.55 -26.99 -15.61
C GLU A 376 10.63 -26.31 -16.61
N ASP A 377 10.63 -24.96 -16.64
CA ASP A 377 9.79 -24.09 -17.49
C ASP A 377 8.46 -23.52 -16.93
N PHE A 378 7.84 -22.66 -17.74
CA PHE A 378 6.55 -22.00 -17.49
C PHE A 378 5.34 -22.75 -18.06
N ARG A 379 5.53 -23.77 -18.92
CA ARG A 379 4.47 -24.43 -19.69
C ARG A 379 3.59 -25.31 -18.81
N THR A 380 4.13 -25.80 -17.71
CA THR A 380 3.35 -26.52 -16.70
C THR A 380 2.48 -25.52 -15.95
N THR A 381 1.17 -25.58 -16.19
CA THR A 381 0.20 -24.67 -15.58
C THR A 381 -0.02 -24.98 -14.09
N PRO A 382 -0.37 -23.98 -13.27
CA PRO A 382 -0.70 -24.18 -11.85
C PRO A 382 -1.79 -25.24 -11.62
N MET A 383 -2.77 -25.32 -12.53
CA MET A 383 -3.85 -26.31 -12.46
C MET A 383 -3.33 -27.75 -12.43
N LYS A 384 -2.26 -28.05 -13.18
CA LYS A 384 -1.61 -29.38 -13.19
C LYS A 384 -0.85 -29.67 -11.90
N LEU A 385 -0.44 -28.64 -11.17
CA LEU A 385 0.32 -28.76 -9.92
C LEU A 385 -0.58 -28.89 -8.68
N SER A 386 -1.88 -28.61 -8.80
CA SER A 386 -2.85 -28.69 -7.68
C SER A 386 -2.88 -30.05 -6.96
N GLY A 387 -2.61 -31.14 -7.68
CA GLY A 387 -2.59 -32.50 -7.12
C GLY A 387 -1.25 -32.91 -6.49
N VAL A 388 -0.19 -32.12 -6.66
CA VAL A 388 1.17 -32.46 -6.23
C VAL A 388 1.25 -32.43 -4.70
N GLN A 389 1.61 -33.56 -4.10
CA GLN A 389 1.75 -33.71 -2.65
C GLN A 389 3.16 -33.45 -2.13
N ASP A 390 4.12 -33.21 -3.03
CA ASP A 390 5.50 -32.97 -2.64
C ASP A 390 5.66 -31.77 -1.72
N THR A 391 6.57 -31.86 -0.76
CA THR A 391 6.84 -30.80 0.23
C THR A 391 7.22 -29.50 -0.47
N LEU A 392 8.15 -29.56 -1.43
CA LEU A 392 8.64 -28.42 -2.18
C LEU A 392 8.32 -28.57 -3.66
N ILE A 393 7.68 -27.57 -4.26
CA ILE A 393 7.65 -27.38 -5.71
C ILE A 393 8.70 -26.34 -6.06
N MET A 394 9.65 -26.70 -6.92
CA MET A 394 10.66 -25.79 -7.43
C MET A 394 10.41 -25.54 -8.91
N ARG A 395 10.03 -24.31 -9.25
CA ARG A 395 10.05 -23.85 -10.64
C ARG A 395 11.43 -23.32 -10.97
N LYS A 396 12.11 -24.01 -11.88
CA LYS A 396 13.44 -23.63 -12.34
C LYS A 396 13.34 -23.08 -13.76
N PHE A 397 13.72 -21.81 -13.91
CA PHE A 397 13.71 -21.11 -15.18
C PHE A 397 15.12 -21.07 -15.77
N GLY A 398 15.20 -21.23 -17.09
CA GLY A 398 16.46 -21.16 -17.84
C GLY A 398 16.96 -19.73 -18.06
N SER A 399 17.96 -19.59 -18.93
CA SER A 399 18.57 -18.30 -19.29
C SER A 399 18.09 -17.71 -20.62
N VAL A 400 17.22 -18.42 -21.35
CA VAL A 400 16.82 -18.03 -22.71
C VAL A 400 15.56 -17.16 -22.64
N GLU A 401 15.72 -15.88 -22.94
CA GLU A 401 14.61 -14.92 -23.08
C GLU A 401 13.89 -15.11 -24.43
N PRO A 402 12.57 -14.80 -24.52
CA PRO A 402 11.70 -14.24 -23.47
C PRO A 402 10.95 -15.31 -22.64
N ASP A 403 11.20 -16.59 -22.89
CA ASP A 403 10.44 -17.71 -22.33
C ASP A 403 10.84 -18.07 -20.89
N ASN A 404 11.76 -17.32 -20.28
CA ASN A 404 12.27 -17.58 -18.94
C ASN A 404 11.81 -16.56 -17.88
N TYR A 405 10.80 -15.73 -18.19
CA TYR A 405 10.21 -14.81 -17.22
C TYR A 405 9.12 -15.49 -16.39
N TRP A 406 9.09 -15.22 -15.09
CA TRP A 406 8.15 -15.86 -14.16
C TRP A 406 6.70 -15.52 -14.43
N TYR A 407 6.41 -14.29 -14.87
CA TYR A 407 5.04 -13.87 -15.17
C TYR A 407 4.36 -14.72 -16.26
N ARG A 408 5.14 -15.39 -17.11
CA ARG A 408 4.66 -16.29 -18.18
C ARG A 408 3.82 -17.44 -17.62
N VAL A 409 4.03 -17.83 -16.36
CA VAL A 409 3.23 -18.86 -15.68
C VAL A 409 1.76 -18.46 -15.57
N CYS A 410 1.50 -17.16 -15.42
CA CYS A 410 0.15 -16.61 -15.25
C CYS A 410 -0.48 -16.11 -16.55
N GLU A 411 0.17 -16.28 -17.70
CA GLU A 411 -0.38 -15.91 -19.01
C GLU A 411 -1.29 -17.00 -19.59
N GLY A 412 -2.10 -16.63 -20.58
CA GLY A 412 -2.93 -17.57 -21.34
C GLY A 412 -4.07 -18.16 -20.51
N GLU A 413 -4.19 -19.48 -20.48
CA GLU A 413 -5.28 -20.17 -19.78
C GLU A 413 -5.27 -19.91 -18.26
N THR A 414 -4.08 -19.65 -17.69
CA THR A 414 -3.89 -19.42 -16.26
C THR A 414 -4.40 -18.04 -15.82
N GLU A 415 -4.48 -17.06 -16.72
CA GLU A 415 -4.82 -15.66 -16.41
C GLU A 415 -6.21 -15.53 -15.76
N SER A 416 -7.14 -16.40 -16.17
CA SER A 416 -8.51 -16.45 -15.62
C SER A 416 -8.63 -17.13 -14.25
N VAL A 417 -7.59 -17.86 -13.83
CA VAL A 417 -7.62 -18.74 -12.66
C VAL A 417 -6.73 -18.19 -11.53
N VAL A 418 -5.52 -17.78 -11.88
CA VAL A 418 -4.56 -17.23 -10.91
C VAL A 418 -4.70 -15.73 -10.86
N GLN A 419 -5.29 -15.26 -9.75
CA GLN A 419 -5.36 -13.83 -9.48
C GLN A 419 -4.00 -13.33 -9.00
N ARG A 420 -3.56 -12.20 -9.55
CA ARG A 420 -2.35 -11.50 -9.10
C ARG A 420 -2.73 -10.57 -7.94
N PRO A 421 -2.28 -10.85 -6.71
CA PRO A 421 -2.82 -10.20 -5.52
C PRO A 421 -2.11 -8.87 -5.22
N TRP A 422 -2.26 -7.90 -6.12
CA TRP A 422 -1.62 -6.58 -6.05
C TRP A 422 -1.87 -5.82 -4.73
N HIS A 423 -2.98 -6.11 -4.05
CA HIS A 423 -3.34 -5.51 -2.79
C HIS A 423 -2.42 -5.89 -1.61
N LEU A 424 -1.59 -6.93 -1.75
CA LEU A 424 -0.72 -7.47 -0.69
C LEU A 424 0.67 -6.85 -0.63
N VAL A 425 1.10 -6.15 -1.68
CA VAL A 425 2.41 -5.48 -1.70
C VAL A 425 2.19 -3.99 -1.59
N TRP A 426 2.70 -3.42 -0.50
CA TRP A 426 2.68 -1.98 -0.22
C TRP A 426 4.11 -1.44 -0.28
N LYS A 427 4.28 -0.14 -0.51
CA LYS A 427 5.59 0.50 -0.48
C LYS A 427 6.16 0.49 0.94
N SER A 428 7.48 0.62 1.04
CA SER A 428 8.16 0.63 2.32
C SER A 428 7.64 1.76 3.20
N ARG A 429 7.29 1.44 4.46
CA ARG A 429 6.87 2.45 5.45
C ARG A 429 7.91 3.55 5.64
N ARG A 430 9.20 3.20 5.52
CA ARG A 430 10.31 4.16 5.64
C ARG A 430 10.29 5.21 4.53
N LEU A 431 9.89 4.82 3.32
CA LEU A 431 9.68 5.77 2.22
C LEU A 431 8.43 6.60 2.47
N MET A 432 7.35 5.99 2.96
CA MET A 432 6.12 6.71 3.31
C MET A 432 6.29 7.71 4.46
N ASP A 433 7.22 7.47 5.38
CA ASP A 433 7.59 8.40 6.44
C ASP A 433 8.29 9.63 5.85
N ILE A 434 9.19 9.45 4.86
CA ILE A 434 9.80 10.58 4.11
C ILE A 434 8.70 11.38 3.41
N VAL A 435 7.79 10.71 2.70
CA VAL A 435 6.66 11.37 2.02
C VAL A 435 5.84 12.19 3.01
N SER A 436 5.52 11.62 4.17
CA SER A 436 4.75 12.29 5.22
C SER A 436 5.49 13.50 5.81
N ALA A 437 6.81 13.41 5.94
CA ALA A 437 7.63 14.53 6.39
C ALA A 437 7.65 15.68 5.36
N ILE A 438 7.76 15.37 4.05
CA ILE A 438 7.67 16.36 2.97
C ILE A 438 6.30 17.02 2.97
N SER A 439 5.21 16.23 2.92
CA SER A 439 3.84 16.75 2.95
C SER A 439 3.58 17.57 4.21
N SER A 440 4.17 17.19 5.35
CA SER A 440 4.07 17.96 6.58
C SER A 440 4.80 19.31 6.52
N ARG A 441 5.95 19.43 5.84
CA ARG A 441 6.65 20.71 5.66
C ARG A 441 5.88 21.64 4.74
N LEU A 442 5.13 21.06 3.80
CA LEU A 442 4.16 21.74 2.95
C LEU A 442 2.79 21.95 3.64
N ASN A 443 2.70 21.70 4.96
CA ASN A 443 1.49 21.83 5.78
C ASN A 443 0.27 21.03 5.28
N TRP A 444 0.46 20.01 4.44
CA TRP A 444 -0.62 19.30 3.74
C TRP A 444 -1.52 20.23 2.90
N ASP A 445 -1.03 21.43 2.56
CA ASP A 445 -1.72 22.43 1.73
C ASP A 445 -0.84 22.82 0.55
N TYR A 446 -0.82 21.95 -0.45
CA TYR A 446 -0.07 22.16 -1.69
C TYR A 446 -0.77 21.48 -2.87
N ASP A 447 -0.47 21.99 -4.05
CA ASP A 447 -0.83 21.37 -5.32
C ASP A 447 0.41 20.74 -5.95
N SER A 448 0.20 19.83 -6.89
CA SER A 448 1.29 19.03 -7.44
C SER A 448 1.17 18.87 -8.94
N VAL A 449 2.31 18.96 -9.62
CA VAL A 449 2.44 18.71 -11.05
C VAL A 449 3.50 17.64 -11.29
N HIS A 450 3.19 16.69 -12.16
CA HIS A 450 4.14 15.68 -12.60
C HIS A 450 4.60 16.01 -14.02
N VAL A 451 5.90 16.28 -14.18
CA VAL A 451 6.54 16.73 -15.42
C VAL A 451 7.58 15.70 -15.88
N VAL A 452 7.21 14.89 -16.87
CA VAL A 452 8.09 13.90 -17.51
C VAL A 452 8.78 14.53 -18.70
N ARG A 453 10.10 14.66 -18.61
CA ARG A 453 10.97 15.15 -19.67
C ARG A 453 12.13 14.18 -19.87
N GLY A 454 13.34 14.53 -19.45
CA GLY A 454 14.52 13.68 -19.55
C GLY A 454 14.76 13.18 -20.98
N GLU A 455 15.00 11.88 -21.14
CA GLU A 455 15.22 11.27 -22.46
C GLU A 455 13.98 11.34 -23.37
N LYS A 456 12.76 11.30 -22.81
CA LYS A 456 11.53 11.35 -23.60
C LYS A 456 11.39 12.68 -24.35
N ALA A 457 11.71 13.80 -23.68
CA ALA A 457 11.67 15.13 -24.30
C ALA A 457 12.68 15.31 -25.45
N ARG A 458 13.76 14.52 -25.48
CA ARG A 458 14.74 14.54 -26.58
C ARG A 458 14.29 13.73 -27.79
N ASN A 459 13.42 12.74 -27.57
CA ASN A 459 12.97 11.83 -28.61
C ASN A 459 11.70 12.33 -29.30
N ARG A 460 11.87 13.24 -30.26
CA ARG A 460 10.77 13.80 -31.07
C ARG A 460 10.12 12.81 -32.03
N GLU A 461 10.75 11.66 -32.28
CA GLU A 461 10.16 10.60 -33.12
C GLU A 461 9.06 9.86 -32.37
N MET A 462 9.17 9.70 -31.05
CA MET A 462 8.15 9.07 -30.21
C MET A 462 7.23 10.08 -29.51
N TRP A 463 7.74 11.26 -29.15
CA TRP A 463 7.01 12.33 -28.46
C TRP A 463 7.28 13.70 -29.12
N PRO A 464 6.57 14.01 -30.21
CA PRO A 464 6.83 15.21 -31.01
C PRO A 464 6.54 16.55 -30.30
N HIS A 465 5.55 16.60 -29.39
CA HIS A 465 5.10 17.84 -28.74
C HIS A 465 5.58 17.97 -27.28
N LEU A 466 5.95 16.86 -26.64
CA LEU A 466 6.28 16.80 -25.20
C LEU A 466 7.24 17.90 -24.73
N ALA A 467 8.30 18.18 -25.49
CA ALA A 467 9.30 19.18 -25.10
C ALA A 467 8.75 20.61 -25.08
N GLU A 468 7.87 20.95 -26.02
CA GLU A 468 7.22 22.26 -26.15
C GLU A 468 6.09 22.42 -25.14
N ASP A 469 5.24 21.40 -25.02
CA ASP A 469 4.08 21.39 -24.12
C ASP A 469 4.47 21.44 -22.63
N THR A 470 5.66 20.95 -22.29
CA THR A 470 6.20 20.99 -20.92
C THR A 470 7.28 22.07 -20.72
N SER A 471 7.35 23.06 -21.62
CA SER A 471 8.17 24.27 -21.43
C SER A 471 7.64 25.14 -20.27
N PRO A 472 8.48 25.96 -19.61
CA PRO A 472 8.05 26.77 -18.47
C PRO A 472 6.91 27.73 -18.83
N GLU A 473 6.94 28.30 -20.04
CA GLU A 473 5.90 29.19 -20.56
C GLU A 473 4.58 28.44 -20.78
N ALA A 474 4.63 27.24 -21.37
CA ALA A 474 3.45 26.40 -21.57
C ALA A 474 2.88 25.92 -20.22
N LEU A 475 3.74 25.56 -19.26
CA LEU A 475 3.34 25.20 -17.90
C LEU A 475 2.67 26.37 -17.20
N LEU A 476 3.24 27.58 -17.26
CA LEU A 476 2.61 28.78 -16.69
C LEU A 476 1.21 29.02 -17.25
N SER A 477 1.03 28.87 -18.57
CA SER A 477 -0.26 29.02 -19.23
C SER A 477 -1.26 27.93 -18.82
N ASN A 478 -0.83 26.67 -18.82
CA ASN A 478 -1.71 25.53 -18.53
C ASN A 478 -2.10 25.43 -17.05
N LEU A 479 -1.20 25.84 -16.15
CA LEU A 479 -1.44 25.80 -14.71
C LEU A 479 -2.30 26.97 -14.23
N GLN A 480 -2.29 28.11 -14.92
CA GLN A 480 -3.02 29.32 -14.50
C GLN A 480 -4.52 29.09 -14.28
N ASP A 481 -5.15 28.26 -15.11
CA ASP A 481 -6.59 27.96 -14.98
C ASP A 481 -6.87 26.79 -14.02
N LYS A 482 -5.83 26.09 -13.57
CA LYS A 482 -5.94 24.89 -12.72
C LYS A 482 -5.56 25.20 -11.28
N ILE A 483 -4.47 25.93 -11.04
CA ILE A 483 -3.86 26.16 -9.74
C ILE A 483 -3.88 27.66 -9.44
N ASP A 484 -4.27 28.03 -8.23
CA ASP A 484 -4.39 29.42 -7.83
C ASP A 484 -3.00 30.03 -7.58
N ASP A 485 -2.83 31.30 -7.94
CA ASP A 485 -1.58 32.04 -7.75
C ASP A 485 -1.17 32.09 -6.26
N GLY A 486 0.14 32.02 -6.00
CA GLY A 486 0.74 32.09 -4.66
C GLY A 486 0.72 30.77 -3.87
N ARG A 487 0.16 29.69 -4.41
CA ARG A 487 0.12 28.37 -3.74
C ARG A 487 1.47 27.66 -3.75
N ASN A 488 1.65 26.72 -2.81
CA ASN A 488 2.76 25.78 -2.83
C ASN A 488 2.55 24.79 -3.98
N LEU A 489 3.52 24.72 -4.90
CA LEU A 489 3.51 23.82 -6.05
C LEU A 489 4.66 22.83 -5.94
N TYR A 490 4.34 21.56 -5.64
CA TYR A 490 5.32 20.48 -5.69
C TYR A 490 5.49 19.98 -7.12
N ILE A 491 6.71 19.98 -7.63
CA ILE A 491 7.03 19.57 -9.01
C ILE A 491 7.77 18.23 -8.96
N ALA A 492 7.06 17.15 -9.29
CA ALA A 492 7.63 15.82 -9.48
C ALA A 492 8.18 15.72 -10.90
N THR A 493 9.48 15.52 -11.06
CA THR A 493 10.11 15.59 -12.39
C THR A 493 11.40 14.78 -12.50
N ASN A 494 11.64 14.26 -13.70
CA ASN A 494 12.93 13.66 -14.09
C ASN A 494 13.81 14.62 -14.91
N GLU A 495 13.48 15.92 -14.98
CA GLU A 495 14.36 16.94 -15.53
C GLU A 495 15.55 17.16 -14.57
N PRO A 496 16.80 16.92 -15.00
CA PRO A 496 17.97 17.03 -14.13
C PRO A 496 18.24 18.44 -13.61
N ASP A 497 17.86 19.48 -14.36
CA ASP A 497 18.09 20.87 -14.00
C ASP A 497 16.79 21.52 -13.51
N THR A 498 16.65 21.68 -12.20
CA THR A 498 15.46 22.30 -11.62
C THR A 498 15.37 23.80 -11.88
N SER A 499 16.46 24.47 -12.25
CA SER A 499 16.42 25.90 -12.64
C SER A 499 15.63 26.13 -13.92
N PHE A 500 15.40 25.08 -14.71
CA PHE A 500 14.48 25.08 -15.85
C PHE A 500 13.08 25.60 -15.46
N PHE A 501 12.63 25.33 -14.24
CA PHE A 501 11.31 25.73 -13.75
C PHE A 501 11.31 27.08 -13.02
N ASP A 502 12.42 27.80 -12.99
CA ASP A 502 12.51 29.11 -12.33
C ASP A 502 11.42 30.12 -12.76
N PRO A 503 10.99 30.18 -14.04
CA PRO A 503 9.89 31.06 -14.44
C PRO A 503 8.56 30.81 -13.69
N LEU A 504 8.35 29.61 -13.13
CA LEU A 504 7.15 29.31 -12.33
C LEU A 504 7.17 30.01 -10.96
N LYS A 505 8.34 30.43 -10.47
CA LYS A 505 8.51 31.08 -9.15
C LYS A 505 7.83 32.44 -9.06
N ASP A 506 7.57 33.08 -10.20
CA ASP A 506 6.86 34.35 -10.26
C ASP A 506 5.39 34.22 -9.83
N LYS A 507 4.80 33.02 -10.00
CA LYS A 507 3.40 32.74 -9.65
C LYS A 507 3.23 31.76 -8.50
N TYR A 508 4.14 30.82 -8.32
CA TYR A 508 4.00 29.72 -7.36
C TYR A 508 5.23 29.58 -6.47
N SER A 509 5.03 29.12 -5.23
CA SER A 509 6.16 28.66 -4.40
C SER A 509 6.52 27.24 -4.84
N THR A 510 7.55 27.10 -5.66
CA THR A 510 7.96 25.80 -6.21
C THR A 510 8.77 24.99 -5.19
N HIS A 511 8.54 23.67 -5.18
CA HIS A 511 9.22 22.71 -4.30
C HIS A 511 9.62 21.46 -5.07
N PHE A 512 10.80 20.92 -4.77
CA PHE A 512 11.34 19.74 -5.44
C PHE A 512 11.87 18.73 -4.43
N LEU A 513 11.91 17.45 -4.82
CA LEU A 513 12.40 16.36 -3.96
C LEU A 513 13.79 16.68 -3.37
N HIS A 514 14.74 17.15 -4.17
CA HIS A 514 16.13 17.35 -3.74
C HIS A 514 16.32 18.36 -2.60
N GLU A 515 15.36 19.27 -2.38
CA GLU A 515 15.37 20.24 -1.29
C GLU A 515 15.17 19.58 0.08
N TYR A 516 14.60 18.38 0.10
CA TYR A 516 14.30 17.58 1.29
C TYR A 516 15.36 16.50 1.57
N LYS A 517 16.56 16.65 1.00
CA LYS A 517 17.64 15.65 1.10
C LYS A 517 18.03 15.30 2.53
N ASP A 518 17.81 16.21 3.48
CA ASP A 518 18.06 15.99 4.90
C ASP A 518 17.22 14.83 5.49
N LEU A 519 16.13 14.42 4.82
CA LEU A 519 15.30 13.28 5.22
C LEU A 519 15.93 11.91 4.94
N TRP A 520 16.96 11.84 4.08
CA TRP A 520 17.69 10.61 3.77
C TRP A 520 19.22 10.81 3.73
N ASP A 521 19.71 11.95 4.21
CA ASP A 521 21.15 12.18 4.34
C ASP A 521 21.77 11.34 5.48
N LYS A 522 23.07 11.45 5.67
CA LYS A 522 23.81 10.67 6.69
C LYS A 522 23.34 10.89 8.13
N LYS A 523 22.65 11.99 8.42
CA LYS A 523 22.13 12.34 9.75
C LYS A 523 20.67 11.92 9.93
N SER A 524 19.99 11.55 8.85
CA SER A 524 18.59 11.15 8.87
C SER A 524 18.34 9.84 9.63
N GLU A 525 17.13 9.71 10.16
CA GLU A 525 16.66 8.46 10.74
C GLU A 525 16.59 7.34 9.69
N TRP A 526 16.12 7.67 8.48
CA TRP A 526 16.06 6.73 7.36
C TRP A 526 17.43 6.08 7.10
N TYR A 527 18.50 6.88 7.05
CA TYR A 527 19.85 6.38 6.81
C TYR A 527 20.32 5.46 7.94
N ALA A 528 20.06 5.82 9.20
CA ALA A 528 20.43 5.01 10.36
C ALA A 528 19.69 3.66 10.37
N GLU A 529 18.39 3.65 10.06
CA GLU A 529 17.57 2.43 10.04
C GLU A 529 17.95 1.51 8.88
N THR A 530 18.09 2.07 7.67
CA THR A 530 18.44 1.29 6.47
C THR A 530 19.88 0.77 6.53
N ALA A 531 20.82 1.55 7.07
CA ALA A 531 22.18 1.06 7.28
C ALA A 531 22.20 -0.11 8.27
N LYS A 532 21.44 -0.01 9.37
CA LYS A 532 21.31 -1.11 10.34
C LYS A 532 20.72 -2.37 9.70
N LEU A 533 19.72 -2.21 8.84
CA LEU A 533 19.11 -3.30 8.08
C LEU A 533 20.12 -3.91 7.10
N ASN A 534 21.00 -3.10 6.53
CA ASN A 534 22.04 -3.49 5.59
C ASN A 534 23.37 -3.88 6.27
N ASN A 535 23.32 -4.53 7.42
CA ASN A 535 24.51 -4.98 8.18
C ASN A 535 25.51 -3.86 8.52
N GLY A 536 25.03 -2.64 8.75
CA GLY A 536 25.82 -1.45 9.03
C GLY A 536 26.36 -0.73 7.78
N ASN A 537 26.14 -1.28 6.57
CA ASN A 537 26.60 -0.66 5.33
C ASN A 537 25.66 0.47 4.91
N PRO A 538 26.20 1.59 4.41
CA PRO A 538 25.39 2.70 3.93
C PRO A 538 24.48 2.26 2.77
N VAL A 539 23.23 2.72 2.79
CA VAL A 539 22.28 2.54 1.67
C VAL A 539 22.16 3.87 0.94
N GLU A 540 22.33 3.84 -0.37
CA GLU A 540 22.08 5.00 -1.23
C GLU A 540 20.57 5.17 -1.46
N PHE A 541 20.10 6.41 -1.42
CA PHE A 541 18.75 6.76 -1.83
C PHE A 541 18.69 6.77 -3.37
N ASP A 542 18.46 5.59 -3.93
CA ASP A 542 18.56 5.30 -5.36
C ASP A 542 17.42 5.91 -6.20
N GLY A 543 17.51 5.76 -7.53
CA GLY A 543 16.55 6.32 -8.47
C GLY A 543 15.12 5.77 -8.31
N TYR A 544 14.95 4.52 -7.90
CA TYR A 544 13.62 3.96 -7.69
C TYR A 544 13.00 4.52 -6.39
N MET A 545 13.78 4.62 -5.31
CA MET A 545 13.31 5.27 -4.08
C MET A 545 12.92 6.72 -4.31
N ARG A 546 13.73 7.46 -5.07
CA ARG A 546 13.44 8.84 -5.46
C ARG A 546 12.14 8.93 -6.22
N ALA A 547 12.01 8.17 -7.29
CA ALA A 547 10.80 8.15 -8.09
C ALA A 547 9.58 7.79 -7.21
N SER A 548 9.72 6.77 -6.35
CA SER A 548 8.65 6.33 -5.45
C SER A 548 8.21 7.44 -4.49
N VAL A 549 9.14 8.13 -3.82
CA VAL A 549 8.79 9.24 -2.93
C VAL A 549 8.19 10.40 -3.72
N ASP A 550 8.77 10.76 -4.86
CA ASP A 550 8.32 11.88 -5.69
C ASP A 550 6.87 11.69 -6.17
N THR A 551 6.56 10.48 -6.63
CA THR A 551 5.22 10.07 -7.07
C THR A 551 4.22 10.09 -5.91
N GLU A 552 4.64 9.65 -4.73
CA GLU A 552 3.78 9.62 -3.56
C GLU A 552 3.49 11.01 -2.97
N VAL A 553 4.44 11.92 -3.03
CA VAL A 553 4.22 13.34 -2.68
C VAL A 553 3.27 13.98 -3.69
N PHE A 554 3.42 13.67 -4.99
CA PHE A 554 2.49 14.10 -6.03
C PHE A 554 1.05 13.65 -5.75
N PHE A 555 0.81 12.37 -5.44
CA PHE A 555 -0.56 11.89 -5.19
C PHE A 555 -1.22 12.47 -3.93
N ARG A 556 -0.47 13.13 -3.04
CA ARG A 556 -0.98 13.82 -1.85
C ARG A 556 -1.30 15.29 -2.08
N GLY A 557 -0.96 15.87 -3.23
CA GLY A 557 -1.37 17.21 -3.61
C GLY A 557 -2.88 17.30 -3.82
N LYS A 558 -3.48 18.46 -3.48
CA LYS A 558 -4.91 18.72 -3.58
C LYS A 558 -5.37 18.68 -5.04
N LYS A 559 -4.74 19.50 -5.89
CA LYS A 559 -4.85 19.43 -7.35
C LYS A 559 -3.64 18.69 -7.93
N GLN A 560 -3.92 17.77 -8.86
CA GLN A 560 -2.92 16.91 -9.49
C GLN A 560 -2.98 17.13 -10.99
N VAL A 561 -1.84 17.49 -11.57
CA VAL A 561 -1.71 17.77 -13.01
C VAL A 561 -0.63 16.84 -13.58
N GLU A 562 -0.99 15.94 -14.48
CA GLU A 562 -0.08 14.94 -15.05
C GLU A 562 0.38 15.30 -16.47
N THR A 563 1.64 15.00 -16.82
CA THR A 563 2.19 15.28 -18.16
C THR A 563 1.30 14.80 -19.32
N PHE A 564 1.09 13.47 -19.43
CA PHE A 564 0.48 12.87 -20.61
C PHE A 564 -1.06 12.91 -20.63
N ASN A 565 -1.68 13.41 -19.56
CA ASN A 565 -3.13 13.56 -19.46
C ASN A 565 -3.58 15.03 -19.49
N ASP A 566 -2.78 15.92 -18.89
CA ASP A 566 -3.16 17.31 -18.67
C ASP A 566 -2.33 18.33 -19.43
N LEU A 567 -1.07 18.02 -19.73
CA LEU A 567 -0.10 19.01 -20.23
C LEU A 567 0.23 18.83 -21.71
N THR A 568 0.32 17.59 -22.19
CA THR A 568 0.64 17.30 -23.59
C THR A 568 -0.43 16.44 -24.27
N ARG A 569 -0.49 16.53 -25.60
CA ARG A 569 -1.30 15.65 -26.46
C ARG A 569 -0.57 14.35 -26.81
N ASP A 570 0.72 14.26 -26.52
CA ASP A 570 1.47 13.04 -26.79
C ASP A 570 1.05 11.91 -25.84
N CYS A 571 1.10 10.68 -26.34
CA CYS A 571 0.75 9.51 -25.57
C CYS A 571 1.92 9.07 -24.68
N LYS A 572 1.61 8.59 -23.47
CA LYS A 572 2.60 8.14 -22.48
C LYS A 572 3.62 7.12 -23.05
N ASP A 573 3.15 6.20 -23.90
CA ASP A 573 3.94 5.10 -24.46
C ASP A 573 4.37 5.35 -25.92
N GLY A 574 4.24 6.59 -26.41
CA GLY A 574 4.68 7.03 -27.75
C GLY A 574 3.57 7.06 -28.81
N ILE A 575 3.92 7.45 -30.04
CA ILE A 575 2.94 7.63 -31.13
C ILE A 575 2.04 6.41 -31.33
N ASN A 576 0.74 6.65 -31.52
CA ASN A 576 -0.32 5.64 -31.72
C ASN A 576 -0.60 4.71 -30.52
N THR A 577 -0.13 5.06 -29.32
CA THR A 577 -0.41 4.29 -28.09
C THR A 577 -1.49 4.88 -27.21
N CYS A 578 -1.96 6.10 -27.51
CA CYS A 578 -3.09 6.69 -26.81
C CYS A 578 -4.26 5.73 -26.92
N THR A 579 -4.76 5.26 -25.78
CA THR A 579 -6.09 4.69 -25.77
C THR A 579 -7.05 5.81 -26.16
N SER A 580 -7.98 5.53 -27.07
CA SER A 580 -9.09 6.44 -27.37
C SER A 580 -9.95 6.54 -26.12
N SER A 581 -9.54 7.33 -25.12
CA SER A 581 -10.31 7.52 -23.90
C SER A 581 -11.48 8.45 -24.23
N SER A 582 -12.68 7.89 -24.06
CA SER A 582 -13.98 8.56 -24.13
C SER A 582 -14.16 9.62 -23.04
#